data_AF-A0A9W6WIN2-F1
#
_entry.id   AF-A0A9W6WIN2-F1
#
_cell.length_a   1.000
_cell.length_b   1.000
_cell.length_c   1.000
_cell.angle_alpha   90.00
_cell.angle_beta   90.00
_cell.angle_gamma   90.00
#
_symmetry.space_group_name_H-M   'P 1'
#
loop_
_entity.id
_entity.type
_entity.pdbx_description
1 polymer ?
#
loop_
_entity_poly.entity_id
_entity_poly.type
_entity_poly.pdbx_seq_one_letter_code
_entity_poly.pdbx_strand_id
1 'polypeptide(L)'
;MLMLKSNTIINLKNLNKNLNNSNVPQSAINVLQQKRQIGAFIRSVLCMDPPPSPDQPTVENRFHPWDSSPSPDLRMRAATIRAKAKCPVTQKDINFTCPISGIPTHHSKEAWESDKVYHETKKYELLKKVNIYEHDLRSGRPFPEFDFPNSQPLDTMVNFATWDTFLYTRQFYSMDTEFQLAV
;
A
#
# COMPACT_ATOMS: atom_id res chain seq x y z
N MET A 1 -38.06 -42.17 -55.51
CA MET A 1 -36.83 -42.83 -56.01
C MET A 1 -35.72 -41.79 -56.03
N LEU A 2 -34.53 -42.16 -55.55
CA LEU A 2 -33.29 -41.37 -55.36
C LEU A 2 -33.22 -40.59 -54.03
N MET A 3 -32.80 -41.22 -52.93
CA MET A 3 -31.46 -41.75 -52.56
C MET A 3 -30.71 -40.74 -51.67
N LEU A 4 -30.66 -41.08 -50.37
CA LEU A 4 -29.79 -40.54 -49.34
C LEU A 4 -28.32 -40.59 -49.80
N LYS A 5 -27.57 -39.49 -49.62
CA LYS A 5 -26.11 -39.49 -49.74
C LYS A 5 -25.46 -38.86 -48.50
N SER A 6 -24.75 -39.74 -47.81
CA SER A 6 -23.47 -39.57 -47.12
C SER A 6 -23.31 -38.53 -46.02
N ASN A 7 -23.08 -39.09 -44.82
CA ASN A 7 -22.25 -38.60 -43.73
C ASN A 7 -21.04 -37.77 -44.20
N THR A 8 -20.94 -36.56 -43.66
CA THR A 8 -19.67 -35.83 -43.58
C THR A 8 -19.38 -35.56 -42.11
N ILE A 9 -18.38 -36.27 -41.59
CA ILE A 9 -17.75 -36.03 -40.30
C ILE A 9 -17.14 -34.62 -40.35
N ILE A 10 -17.66 -33.71 -39.53
CA ILE A 10 -17.05 -32.38 -39.36
C ILE A 10 -15.79 -32.58 -38.52
N ASN A 11 -14.64 -32.39 -39.15
CA ASN A 11 -13.32 -32.45 -38.55
C ASN A 11 -13.14 -31.29 -37.56
N LEU A 12 -13.10 -31.59 -36.26
CA LEU A 12 -12.93 -30.65 -35.14
C LEU A 12 -11.58 -29.91 -35.10
N LYS A 13 -10.71 -30.06 -36.10
CA LYS A 13 -9.39 -29.41 -36.12
C LYS A 13 -9.38 -27.94 -36.56
N ASN A 14 -10.50 -27.36 -36.99
CA ASN A 14 -10.53 -26.00 -37.57
C ASN A 14 -11.33 -24.94 -36.79
N LEU A 15 -11.77 -25.20 -35.56
CA LEU A 15 -12.40 -24.13 -34.74
C LEU A 15 -11.40 -23.32 -33.89
N ASN A 16 -10.11 -23.62 -33.97
CA ASN A 16 -9.10 -23.07 -33.06
C ASN A 16 -8.06 -22.18 -33.78
N LYS A 17 -8.52 -21.31 -34.69
CA LYS A 17 -7.64 -20.38 -35.42
C LYS A 17 -8.12 -18.93 -35.48
N ASN A 18 -9.12 -18.54 -34.69
CA ASN A 18 -9.69 -17.18 -34.76
C ASN A 18 -10.00 -16.54 -33.40
N LEU A 19 -9.10 -16.70 -32.42
CA LEU A 19 -9.17 -15.93 -31.15
C LEU A 19 -7.85 -15.26 -30.75
N ASN A 20 -6.83 -15.25 -31.61
CA ASN A 20 -5.53 -14.65 -31.30
C ASN A 20 -5.30 -13.32 -32.04
N ASN A 21 -6.26 -12.40 -31.96
CA ASN A 21 -6.00 -11.02 -32.38
C ASN A 21 -6.75 -10.00 -31.51
N SER A 22 -6.29 -9.89 -30.27
CA SER A 22 -6.40 -8.67 -29.47
C SER A 22 -5.09 -8.50 -28.72
N ASN A 23 -4.35 -7.45 -29.06
CA ASN A 23 -3.13 -7.03 -28.39
C ASN A 23 -3.48 -6.62 -26.95
N VAL A 24 -3.38 -7.56 -26.01
CA VAL A 24 -3.40 -7.31 -24.57
C VAL A 24 -1.96 -7.08 -24.12
N PRO A 25 -1.63 -5.96 -23.45
CA PRO A 25 -0.28 -5.73 -22.94
C PRO A 25 0.12 -6.85 -21.96
N GLN A 26 1.34 -7.38 -22.11
CA GLN A 26 1.91 -8.49 -21.35
C GLN A 26 2.10 -8.23 -19.84
N SER A 27 1.50 -7.19 -19.28
CA SER A 27 1.54 -6.89 -17.83
C SER A 27 0.44 -7.56 -17.00
N ALA A 28 -0.36 -8.46 -17.59
CA ALA A 28 -1.59 -8.96 -16.95
C ALA A 28 -1.71 -10.48 -16.71
N ILE A 29 -0.63 -11.29 -16.81
CA ILE A 29 -0.70 -12.75 -16.55
C ILE A 29 0.42 -13.24 -15.62
N ASN A 30 0.65 -12.59 -14.48
CA ASN A 30 1.49 -13.15 -13.41
C ASN A 30 0.87 -12.97 -12.02
N VAL A 31 -0.45 -13.05 -11.94
CA VAL A 31 -1.16 -13.21 -10.67
C VAL A 31 -1.44 -14.70 -10.52
N LEU A 32 -1.03 -15.28 -9.38
CA LEU A 32 -1.13 -16.70 -8.98
C LEU A 32 0.11 -17.56 -9.27
N GLN A 33 1.20 -17.32 -8.52
CA GLN A 33 2.00 -18.39 -7.89
C GLN A 33 3.10 -17.78 -7.00
N GLN A 34 2.72 -17.29 -5.82
CA GLN A 34 3.71 -17.20 -4.75
C GLN A 34 3.81 -18.58 -4.08
N LYS A 35 4.67 -19.44 -4.64
CA LYS A 35 5.16 -20.62 -3.92
C LYS A 35 6.00 -20.12 -2.75
N ARG A 36 5.40 -20.00 -1.56
CA ARG A 36 6.17 -19.89 -0.32
C ARG A 36 7.00 -21.17 -0.22
N GLN A 37 8.30 -21.03 -0.49
CA GLN A 37 9.26 -22.13 -0.42
C GLN A 37 9.28 -22.67 1.01
N ILE A 38 9.40 -23.99 1.15
CA ILE A 38 9.45 -24.73 2.43
C ILE A 38 10.54 -24.15 3.39
N GLY A 39 11.50 -23.38 2.88
CA GLY A 39 12.51 -22.65 3.66
C GLY A 39 12.02 -21.44 4.46
N ALA A 40 10.75 -21.04 4.37
CA ALA A 40 10.21 -19.92 5.14
C ALA A 40 10.29 -20.15 6.66
N PHE A 41 10.12 -21.41 7.11
CA PHE A 41 10.22 -21.79 8.52
C PHE A 41 11.66 -21.73 9.06
N ILE A 42 12.65 -22.06 8.24
CA ILE A 42 14.06 -22.03 8.66
C ILE A 42 14.53 -20.57 8.85
N ARG A 43 13.98 -19.64 8.07
CA ARG A 43 14.36 -18.23 8.14
C ARG A 43 13.97 -17.58 9.48
N SER A 44 12.75 -17.84 9.96
CA SER A 44 12.28 -17.30 11.24
C SER A 44 12.99 -17.93 12.44
N VAL A 45 13.37 -19.22 12.33
CA VAL A 45 14.11 -19.93 13.38
C VAL A 45 15.58 -19.50 13.46
N LEU A 46 16.18 -19.05 12.35
CA LEU A 46 17.58 -18.64 12.29
C LEU A 46 17.82 -17.14 12.49
N CYS A 47 16.78 -16.33 12.77
CA CYS A 47 16.88 -14.86 12.81
C CYS A 47 17.64 -14.28 11.60
N MET A 48 17.49 -14.92 10.43
CA MET A 48 18.11 -14.45 9.18
C MET A 48 17.11 -13.58 8.44
N ASP A 49 16.84 -12.43 9.03
CA ASP A 49 16.10 -11.39 8.33
C ASP A 49 16.91 -10.97 7.09
N PRO A 50 16.27 -10.81 5.93
CA PRO A 50 16.96 -10.24 4.79
C PRO A 50 17.59 -8.90 5.21
N PRO A 51 18.78 -8.55 4.72
CA PRO A 51 19.24 -7.18 4.86
C PRO A 51 18.15 -6.23 4.35
N PRO A 52 17.98 -5.07 5.00
CA PRO A 52 16.92 -4.13 4.66
C PRO A 52 16.99 -3.83 3.17
N SER A 53 15.93 -4.15 2.43
CA SER A 53 15.84 -3.81 1.02
C SER A 53 15.93 -2.28 0.88
N PRO A 54 16.53 -1.75 -0.18
CA PRO A 54 16.61 -0.30 -0.40
C PRO A 54 15.22 0.37 -0.44
N ASP A 55 14.16 -0.40 -0.68
CA ASP A 55 12.77 0.06 -0.70
C ASP A 55 12.08 0.09 0.67
N GLN A 56 12.77 -0.34 1.74
CA GLN A 56 12.22 -0.34 3.09
C GLN A 56 11.80 1.09 3.48
N PRO A 57 10.56 1.29 3.96
CA PRO A 57 10.09 2.62 4.29
C PRO A 57 10.83 3.14 5.52
N THR A 58 11.45 4.31 5.37
CA THR A 58 11.97 5.11 6.48
C THR A 58 11.30 6.48 6.46
N VAL A 59 11.35 7.18 7.59
CA VAL A 59 10.74 8.50 7.76
C VAL A 59 11.33 9.52 6.76
N GLU A 60 12.63 9.45 6.52
CA GLU A 60 13.37 10.37 5.66
C GLU A 60 13.04 10.15 4.18
N ASN A 61 12.89 8.88 3.77
CA ASN A 61 12.58 8.53 2.39
C ASN A 61 11.13 8.83 2.02
N ARG A 62 10.22 8.82 2.99
CA ARG A 62 8.77 9.00 2.74
C ARG A 62 8.27 10.41 3.02
N PHE A 63 9.05 11.24 3.72
CA PHE A 63 8.62 12.60 4.03
C PHE A 63 8.89 13.55 2.85
N HIS A 64 7.83 14.00 2.19
CA HIS A 64 7.87 15.10 1.24
C HIS A 64 6.76 16.11 1.53
N PRO A 65 7.02 17.42 1.46
CA PRO A 65 5.94 18.41 1.50
C PRO A 65 4.94 18.16 0.38
N TRP A 66 3.64 18.32 0.65
CA TRP A 66 2.59 17.99 -0.33
C TRP A 66 2.68 18.82 -1.61
N ASP A 67 3.24 20.02 -1.54
CA ASP A 67 3.41 20.92 -2.69
C ASP A 67 4.45 20.41 -3.69
N SER A 68 5.55 19.87 -3.16
CA SER A 68 6.66 19.32 -3.95
C SER A 68 6.65 17.79 -3.95
N SER A 69 5.53 17.18 -3.58
CA SER A 69 5.39 15.73 -3.53
C SER A 69 5.56 15.13 -4.94
N PRO A 70 6.21 13.97 -5.08
CA PRO A 70 6.28 13.26 -6.36
C PRO A 70 4.88 12.86 -6.89
N SER A 71 3.93 12.59 -5.99
CA SER A 71 2.56 12.20 -6.32
C SER A 71 1.73 13.39 -6.83
N PRO A 72 1.11 13.31 -8.03
CA PRO A 72 0.21 14.35 -8.52
C PRO A 72 -1.06 14.50 -7.65
N ASP A 73 -1.55 13.40 -7.08
CA ASP A 73 -2.74 13.40 -6.25
C ASP A 73 -2.55 14.21 -4.96
N LEU A 74 -1.36 14.12 -4.34
CA LEU A 74 -1.05 14.87 -3.13
C LEU A 74 -0.92 16.37 -3.41
N ARG A 75 -0.34 16.74 -4.56
CA ARG A 75 -0.30 18.14 -5.01
C ARG A 75 -1.71 18.69 -5.26
N MET A 76 -2.59 17.90 -5.89
CA MET A 76 -3.98 18.27 -6.11
C MET A 76 -4.76 18.42 -4.79
N ARG A 77 -4.52 17.52 -3.82
CA ARG A 77 -5.10 17.64 -2.47
C ARG A 77 -4.62 18.91 -1.76
N ALA A 78 -3.33 19.24 -1.84
CA ALA A 78 -2.79 20.48 -1.29
C ALA A 78 -3.43 21.73 -1.92
N ALA A 79 -3.59 21.74 -3.25
CA ALA A 79 -4.28 22.84 -3.95
C ALA A 79 -5.75 22.94 -3.50
N THR A 80 -6.42 21.80 -3.32
CA THR A 80 -7.81 21.75 -2.83
C THR A 80 -7.93 22.29 -1.41
N ILE A 81 -6.99 21.94 -0.53
CA ILE A 81 -6.93 22.46 0.85
C ILE A 81 -6.76 23.97 0.83
N ARG A 82 -5.86 24.51 0.02
CA ARG A 82 -5.68 25.97 -0.11
C ARG A 82 -6.93 26.69 -0.57
N ALA A 83 -7.66 26.11 -1.52
CA ALA A 83 -8.87 26.72 -2.08
C ALA A 83 -10.09 26.63 -1.15
N LYS A 84 -10.20 25.57 -0.34
CA LYS A 84 -11.41 25.28 0.46
C LYS A 84 -11.26 25.55 1.95
N ALA A 85 -10.09 25.34 2.52
CA ALA A 85 -9.88 25.42 3.96
C ALA A 85 -9.44 26.82 4.39
N LYS A 86 -9.82 27.19 5.62
CA LYS A 86 -9.46 28.46 6.26
C LYS A 86 -8.47 28.22 7.38
N CYS A 87 -7.59 29.19 7.60
CA CYS A 87 -6.61 29.17 8.67
C CYS A 87 -7.33 29.23 10.04
N PRO A 88 -6.97 28.38 11.02
CA PRO A 88 -7.63 28.35 12.32
C PRO A 88 -7.51 29.67 13.10
N VAL A 89 -6.38 30.38 12.95
CA VAL A 89 -6.12 31.66 13.64
C VAL A 89 -6.70 32.86 12.90
N THR A 90 -6.39 32.98 11.60
CA THR A 90 -6.69 34.21 10.83
C THR A 90 -7.97 34.14 10.00
N GLN A 91 -8.56 32.96 9.85
CA GLN A 91 -9.74 32.69 8.99
C GLN A 91 -9.55 33.07 7.51
N LYS A 92 -8.31 33.35 7.08
CA LYS A 92 -7.92 33.58 5.67
C LYS A 92 -7.62 32.27 4.97
N ASP A 93 -7.52 32.32 3.64
CA ASP A 93 -7.14 31.16 2.83
C ASP A 93 -5.75 30.65 3.17
N ILE A 94 -5.54 29.34 3.06
CA ILE A 94 -4.25 28.73 3.43
C ILE A 94 -3.24 28.98 2.31
N ASN A 95 -2.07 29.50 2.67
CA ASN A 95 -0.96 29.71 1.72
C ASN A 95 0.38 29.19 2.25
N PHE A 96 0.48 28.91 3.55
CA PHE A 96 1.70 28.46 4.21
C PHE A 96 1.66 26.96 4.52
N THR A 97 2.74 26.28 4.13
CA THR A 97 2.98 24.86 4.40
C THR A 97 3.82 24.71 5.65
N CYS A 98 3.34 23.90 6.60
CA CYS A 98 4.06 23.69 7.85
C CYS A 98 5.36 22.92 7.57
N PRO A 99 6.54 23.41 8.03
CA PRO A 99 7.81 22.78 7.72
C PRO A 99 7.98 21.42 8.42
N ILE A 100 7.28 21.18 9.52
CA ILE A 100 7.40 19.95 10.30
C ILE A 100 6.52 18.84 9.72
N SER A 101 5.26 19.15 9.37
CA SER A 101 4.32 18.16 8.85
C SER A 101 4.34 18.04 7.33
N GLY A 102 4.79 19.08 6.61
CA GLY A 102 4.77 19.12 5.14
C GLY A 102 3.39 19.36 4.53
N ILE A 103 2.37 19.65 5.34
CA ILE A 103 0.97 19.86 4.90
C ILE A 103 0.61 21.36 4.98
N PRO A 104 -0.09 21.93 3.99
CA PRO A 104 -0.62 23.29 4.04
C PRO A 104 -1.69 23.42 5.14
N THR A 105 -1.45 24.31 6.12
CA THR A 105 -2.31 24.42 7.33
C THR A 105 -2.67 25.84 7.68
N HIS A 106 -1.79 26.80 7.45
CA HIS A 106 -1.96 28.19 7.90
C HIS A 106 -1.89 29.17 6.72
N HIS A 107 -2.32 30.41 6.96
CA HIS A 107 -2.21 31.46 5.95
C HIS A 107 -0.76 31.92 5.75
N SER A 108 -0.06 32.23 6.85
CA SER A 108 1.31 32.74 6.87
C SER A 108 2.16 32.05 7.95
N LYS A 109 3.47 32.27 7.92
CA LYS A 109 4.39 31.79 8.96
C LYS A 109 4.06 32.38 10.32
N GLU A 110 3.75 33.67 10.38
CA GLU A 110 3.35 34.37 11.61
C GLU A 110 2.09 33.75 12.22
N ALA A 111 1.08 33.45 11.39
CA ALA A 111 -0.15 32.80 11.84
C ALA A 111 0.13 31.42 12.45
N TRP A 112 1.05 30.65 11.84
CA TRP A 112 1.49 29.36 12.36
C TRP A 112 2.25 29.49 13.69
N GLU A 113 3.15 30.47 13.84
CA GLU A 113 3.88 30.72 15.10
C GLU A 113 2.93 31.19 16.21
N SER A 114 1.87 31.92 15.88
CA SER A 114 0.88 32.41 16.85
C SER A 114 -0.11 31.33 17.34
N ASP A 115 -0.24 30.20 16.65
CA ASP A 115 -1.21 29.15 16.99
C ASP A 115 -0.74 28.28 18.17
N LYS A 116 -1.04 28.72 19.40
CA LYS A 116 -0.70 27.99 20.62
C LYS A 116 -1.33 26.60 20.68
N VAL A 117 -2.60 26.47 20.28
CA VAL A 117 -3.33 25.20 20.36
C VAL A 117 -2.67 24.17 19.46
N TYR A 118 -2.27 24.56 18.24
CA TYR A 118 -1.59 23.68 17.31
C TYR A 118 -0.25 23.15 17.85
N HIS A 119 0.51 24.01 18.53
CA HIS A 119 1.80 23.64 19.12
C HIS A 119 1.67 22.83 20.41
N GLU A 120 0.77 23.22 21.32
CA GLU A 120 0.52 22.52 22.59
C GLU A 120 -0.02 21.10 22.37
N THR A 121 -0.97 20.95 21.45
CA THR A 121 -1.56 19.63 21.13
C THR A 121 -0.67 18.77 20.24
N LYS A 122 0.46 19.31 19.75
CA LYS A 122 1.39 18.62 18.84
C LYS A 122 0.73 18.04 17.60
N LYS A 123 -0.31 18.71 17.07
CA LYS A 123 -1.03 18.26 15.85
C LYS A 123 -0.09 18.08 14.66
N TYR A 124 1.02 18.83 14.62
CA TYR A 124 2.03 18.67 13.58
C TYR A 124 2.67 17.28 13.55
N GLU A 125 2.81 16.58 14.68
CA GLU A 125 3.37 15.22 14.73
C GLU A 125 2.41 14.22 14.06
N LEU A 126 1.12 14.31 14.38
CA LEU A 126 0.09 13.49 13.73
C LEU A 126 0.02 13.77 12.23
N LEU A 127 0.02 15.04 11.83
CA LEU A 127 0.01 15.42 10.42
C LEU A 127 1.28 14.96 9.68
N LYS A 128 2.43 14.93 10.36
CA LYS A 128 3.66 14.37 9.81
C LYS A 128 3.52 12.87 9.54
N LYS A 129 2.93 12.10 10.47
CA LYS A 129 2.64 10.66 10.25
C LYS A 129 1.70 10.45 9.07
N VAL A 130 0.61 11.22 9.00
CA VAL A 130 -0.33 11.19 7.87
C VAL A 130 0.41 11.44 6.56
N ASN A 131 1.30 12.44 6.52
CA ASN A 131 2.08 12.74 5.33
C ASN A 131 2.96 11.55 4.91
N ILE A 132 3.70 10.98 5.85
CA ILE A 132 4.59 9.83 5.63
C ILE A 132 3.81 8.62 5.11
N TYR A 133 2.67 8.27 5.72
CA TYR A 133 1.86 7.12 5.32
C TYR A 133 1.16 7.33 3.98
N GLU A 134 0.68 8.53 3.68
CA GLU A 134 0.11 8.84 2.37
C GLU A 134 1.15 8.69 1.25
N HIS A 135 2.41 9.01 1.51
CA HIS A 135 3.51 8.74 0.57
C HIS A 135 3.87 7.25 0.52
N ASP A 136 3.85 6.53 1.64
CA ASP A 136 4.13 5.10 1.66
C ASP A 136 3.08 4.30 0.87
N LEU A 137 1.79 4.61 1.05
CA LEU A 137 0.68 4.02 0.28
C LEU A 137 0.82 4.25 -1.22
N ARG A 138 1.38 5.39 -1.63
CA ARG A 138 1.59 5.74 -3.05
C ARG A 138 2.94 5.35 -3.60
N SER A 139 3.84 4.84 -2.76
CA SER A 139 5.15 4.35 -3.21
C SER A 139 5.02 3.12 -4.12
N GLY A 140 3.89 2.42 -4.05
CA GLY A 140 3.67 1.18 -4.79
C GLY A 140 4.45 0.00 -4.22
N ARG A 141 5.05 0.13 -3.02
CA ARG A 141 5.70 -0.98 -2.35
C ARG A 141 4.70 -2.11 -2.07
N PRO A 142 5.15 -3.38 -2.07
CA PRO A 142 4.33 -4.43 -1.51
C PRO A 142 4.14 -4.19 0.00
N PHE A 143 2.93 -4.48 0.46
CA PHE A 143 2.59 -4.50 1.88
C PHE A 143 2.49 -5.96 2.32
N PRO A 144 3.60 -6.60 2.74
CA PRO A 144 3.57 -7.98 3.23
C PRO A 144 2.64 -8.14 4.44
N GLU A 145 2.33 -7.05 5.14
CA GLU A 145 1.43 -7.02 6.29
C GLU A 145 -0.01 -7.43 5.92
N PHE A 146 -0.43 -7.22 4.67
CA PHE A 146 -1.74 -7.65 4.16
C PHE A 146 -1.72 -9.06 3.53
N ASP A 147 -0.56 -9.74 3.53
CA ASP A 147 -0.45 -11.10 3.00
C ASP A 147 -0.86 -12.13 4.06
N PHE A 148 -2.17 -12.42 4.10
CA PHE A 148 -2.76 -13.33 5.07
C PHE A 148 -2.31 -14.79 4.86
N PRO A 149 -2.09 -15.55 5.95
CA PRO A 149 -1.71 -16.95 5.85
C PRO A 149 -2.85 -17.81 5.31
N ASN A 150 -2.52 -18.65 4.33
CA ASN A 150 -3.42 -19.60 3.67
C ASN A 150 -3.88 -20.74 4.61
N SER A 151 -4.47 -21.79 4.02
CA SER A 151 -4.90 -23.00 4.73
C SER A 151 -3.79 -23.58 5.60
N GLN A 152 -4.13 -23.95 6.82
CA GLN A 152 -3.20 -24.60 7.74
C GLN A 152 -3.01 -26.08 7.37
N PRO A 153 -1.78 -26.62 7.47
CA PRO A 153 -1.55 -28.05 7.33
C PRO A 153 -2.12 -28.81 8.53
N LEU A 154 -2.58 -30.05 8.30
CA LEU A 154 -3.26 -30.86 9.33
C LEU A 154 -2.38 -31.12 10.56
N ASP A 155 -1.06 -31.19 10.37
CA ASP A 155 -0.09 -31.52 11.40
C ASP A 155 0.27 -30.34 12.32
N THR A 156 -0.23 -29.12 12.04
CA THR A 156 0.05 -27.92 12.83
C THR A 156 -1.16 -27.50 13.65
N MET A 157 -0.99 -27.43 14.97
CA MET A 157 -2.04 -26.98 15.89
C MET A 157 -1.96 -25.46 16.09
N VAL A 158 -3.09 -24.78 15.89
CA VAL A 158 -3.24 -23.34 16.18
C VAL A 158 -3.47 -23.14 17.67
N ASN A 159 -2.71 -22.23 18.29
CA ASN A 159 -2.91 -21.89 19.69
C ASN A 159 -3.80 -20.65 19.82
N PHE A 160 -4.92 -20.79 20.53
CA PHE A 160 -5.91 -19.72 20.75
C PHE A 160 -5.82 -19.06 22.14
N ALA A 161 -4.78 -19.34 22.93
CA ALA A 161 -4.66 -18.82 24.30
C ALA A 161 -4.46 -17.29 24.36
N THR A 162 -3.68 -16.72 23.43
CA THR A 162 -3.44 -15.27 23.31
C THR A 162 -3.36 -14.87 21.84
N TRP A 163 -3.60 -13.59 21.55
CA TRP A 163 -3.47 -13.04 20.19
C TRP A 163 -2.07 -13.24 19.62
N ASP A 164 -1.03 -13.01 20.42
CA ASP A 164 0.36 -13.17 19.97
C ASP A 164 0.64 -14.62 19.55
N THR A 165 0.21 -15.60 20.35
CA THR A 165 0.43 -17.01 20.03
C THR A 165 -0.43 -17.44 18.84
N PHE A 166 -1.63 -16.88 18.69
CA PHE A 166 -2.50 -17.12 17.54
C PHE A 166 -1.88 -16.60 16.24
N LEU A 167 -1.44 -15.34 16.21
CA LEU A 167 -0.82 -14.71 15.05
C LEU A 167 0.49 -15.42 14.67
N TYR A 168 1.28 -15.80 15.68
CA TYR A 168 2.51 -16.55 15.47
C TYR A 168 2.24 -17.95 14.89
N THR A 169 1.35 -18.74 15.51
CA THR A 169 1.07 -20.12 15.04
C THR A 169 0.41 -20.15 13.67
N ARG A 170 -0.36 -19.11 13.31
CA ARG A 170 -0.92 -18.94 11.96
C ARG A 170 0.09 -18.39 10.95
N GLN A 171 1.33 -18.08 11.35
CA GLN A 171 2.40 -17.55 10.48
C GLN A 171 2.08 -16.19 9.87
N PHE A 172 1.55 -15.26 10.67
CA PHE A 172 1.47 -13.85 10.29
C PHE A 172 2.86 -13.20 10.30
N TYR A 173 3.04 -12.15 9.49
CA TYR A 173 4.23 -11.31 9.55
C TYR A 173 4.29 -10.56 10.88
N SER A 174 5.49 -10.43 11.45
CA SER A 174 5.73 -9.55 12.60
C SER A 174 5.62 -8.08 12.19
N MET A 175 5.12 -7.26 13.11
CA MET A 175 4.95 -5.81 12.93
C MET A 175 5.97 -5.07 13.79
N ASP A 176 7.21 -5.04 13.35
CA ASP A 176 8.34 -4.55 14.14
C ASP A 176 8.62 -3.05 13.94
N THR A 177 8.12 -2.49 12.85
CA THR A 177 8.35 -1.08 12.47
C THR A 177 7.06 -0.25 12.52
N GLU A 178 7.20 1.07 12.70
CA GLU A 178 6.06 2.00 12.68
C GLU A 178 5.25 1.93 11.38
N PHE A 179 5.88 1.58 10.25
CA PHE A 179 5.19 1.42 8.97
C PHE A 179 4.39 0.12 8.85
N GLN A 180 4.76 -0.91 9.62
CA GLN A 180 4.04 -2.18 9.69
C GLN A 180 2.89 -2.12 10.72
N LEU A 181 3.07 -1.31 11.75
CA LEU A 181 2.05 -0.92 12.72
C LEU A 181 1.11 0.10 12.06
N ALA A 182 0.32 -0.32 11.07
CA ALA A 182 -0.72 0.54 10.51
C ALA A 182 -1.79 0.78 11.59
N VAL A 183 -1.65 1.89 12.34
CA VAL A 183 -2.59 2.40 13.35
C VAL A 183 -3.69 3.21 12.70
#